data_AF-A0A4Q1B0A1-F1
#
_entry.id   AF-A0A4Q1B0A1-F1
#
_cell.length_a   1.000
_cell.length_b   1.000
_cell.length_c   1.000
_cell.angle_alpha   90.00
_cell.angle_beta   90.00
_cell.angle_gamma   90.00
#
_symmetry.space_group_name_H-M   'P 1'
#
loop_
_entity.id
_entity.type
_entity.pdbx_description
1 polymer ?
#
loop_
_entity_poly.entity_id
_entity_poly.type
_entity_poly.pdbx_seq_one_letter_code
_entity_poly.pdbx_strand_id
1 'polypeptide(L)'
;HVTADAERLISAIVMLSGHIGSAREGFIKLRPYANSQGLVDMGISIDSEAKLALVKDNSIKGLMVFGENISPEEISAVEFLMVHDTHMTDLAKIADVVIPAAVMVESDGTITSAERRIQRVSAAIKPATGLSNWEVLKR
;
A
#
# COMPACT_ATOMS: atom_id res chain seq x y z
N HIS A 1 5.83 -11.72 8.22
CA HIS A 1 6.72 -10.62 7.81
C HIS A 1 8.16 -10.95 8.19
N VAL A 2 9.14 -10.56 7.38
CA VAL A 2 10.57 -10.62 7.79
C VAL A 2 10.82 -9.46 8.75
N THR A 3 11.36 -9.73 9.93
CA THR A 3 11.67 -8.69 10.93
C THR A 3 12.90 -7.88 10.51
N ALA A 4 13.05 -6.66 11.03
CA ALA A 4 14.22 -5.83 10.77
C ALA A 4 15.53 -6.55 11.17
N ASP A 5 15.52 -7.33 12.24
CA ASP A 5 16.69 -8.10 12.67
C ASP A 5 17.00 -9.27 11.73
N ALA A 6 15.98 -9.96 11.22
CA ALA A 6 16.18 -10.98 10.20
C ALA A 6 16.76 -10.38 8.90
N GLU A 7 16.32 -9.18 8.50
CA GLU A 7 16.90 -8.46 7.36
C GLU A 7 18.37 -8.11 7.58
N ARG A 8 18.73 -7.64 8.77
CA ARG A 8 20.12 -7.36 9.14
C ARG A 8 20.98 -8.62 9.09
N LEU A 9 20.49 -9.73 9.64
CA LEU A 9 21.20 -11.01 9.62
C LEU A 9 21.41 -11.55 8.21
N ILE A 10 20.37 -11.53 7.37
CA ILE A 10 20.48 -11.96 5.96
C ILE A 10 21.46 -11.06 5.22
N SER A 11 21.40 -9.75 5.44
CA SER A 11 22.34 -8.80 4.83
C SER A 11 23.78 -9.11 5.24
N ALA A 12 24.02 -9.43 6.51
CA ALA A 12 25.35 -9.82 7.01
C ALA A 12 25.84 -11.12 6.36
N ILE A 13 24.98 -12.12 6.20
CA ILE A 13 25.31 -13.38 5.51
C ILE A 13 25.75 -13.10 4.07
N VAL A 14 24.96 -12.31 3.34
CA VAL A 14 25.22 -11.93 1.94
C VAL A 14 26.55 -11.18 1.80
N MET A 15 26.87 -10.30 2.75
CA MET A 15 28.16 -9.60 2.78
C MET A 15 29.33 -10.54 3.09
N LEU A 16 29.19 -11.41 4.09
CA LEU A 16 30.25 -12.33 4.53
C LEU A 16 30.53 -13.42 3.49
N SER A 17 29.51 -13.91 2.78
CA SER A 17 29.67 -14.89 1.72
C SER A 17 30.21 -14.29 0.43
N GLY A 18 30.39 -12.96 0.34
CA GLY A 18 30.83 -12.28 -0.88
C GLY A 18 29.78 -12.22 -1.99
N HIS A 19 28.52 -12.58 -1.68
CA HIS A 19 27.44 -12.66 -2.64
C HIS A 19 26.78 -11.29 -2.86
N ILE A 20 27.56 -10.26 -3.19
CA ILE A 20 27.07 -8.88 -3.35
C ILE A 20 27.74 -8.18 -4.54
N GLY A 21 26.98 -7.34 -5.25
CA GLY A 21 27.51 -6.42 -6.26
C GLY A 21 27.63 -6.95 -7.69
N SER A 22 27.24 -8.22 -7.94
CA SER A 22 27.24 -8.82 -9.28
C SER A 22 25.88 -9.38 -9.67
N ALA A 23 25.68 -9.71 -10.95
CA ALA A 23 24.45 -10.35 -11.41
C ALA A 23 24.25 -11.70 -10.70
N ARG A 24 23.01 -11.98 -10.29
CA ARG A 24 22.63 -13.19 -9.52
C ARG A 24 23.20 -13.27 -8.10
N GLU A 25 23.78 -12.18 -7.61
CA GLU A 25 24.23 -12.00 -6.24
C GLU A 25 23.30 -11.07 -5.46
N GLY A 26 23.16 -11.30 -4.15
CA GLY A 26 22.35 -10.50 -3.24
C GLY A 26 21.07 -11.20 -2.79
N PHE A 27 20.16 -10.42 -2.20
CA PHE A 27 18.83 -10.91 -1.80
C PHE A 27 17.75 -9.93 -2.25
N ILE A 28 16.58 -10.46 -2.59
CA ILE A 28 15.40 -9.68 -2.95
C ILE A 28 14.37 -9.87 -1.83
N LYS A 29 13.99 -8.76 -1.20
CA LYS A 29 12.87 -8.76 -0.26
C LYS A 29 11.57 -8.82 -1.06
N LEU A 30 10.94 -10.00 -1.08
CA LEU A 30 9.60 -10.13 -1.63
C LEU A 30 8.61 -9.34 -0.78
N ARG A 31 7.77 -8.55 -1.45
CA ARG A 31 6.71 -7.76 -0.84
C ARG A 31 5.36 -8.27 -1.37
N PRO A 32 4.31 -8.26 -0.53
CA PRO A 32 2.96 -8.58 -1.01
C PRO A 32 2.50 -7.54 -2.03
N TYR A 33 1.53 -7.89 -2.87
CA TYR A 33 0.85 -6.98 -3.82
C TYR A 33 1.73 -6.39 -4.94
N ALA A 34 1.10 -5.94 -6.02
CA ALA A 34 1.77 -5.60 -7.28
C ALA A 34 2.65 -4.34 -7.23
N ASN A 35 2.38 -3.40 -6.30
CA ASN A 35 3.06 -2.10 -6.27
C ASN A 35 3.60 -1.71 -4.87
N SER A 36 3.76 -2.66 -3.96
CA SER A 36 4.25 -2.36 -2.61
C SER A 36 5.68 -1.80 -2.59
N GLN A 37 6.52 -2.18 -3.55
CA GLN A 37 7.83 -1.54 -3.70
C GLN A 37 7.68 -0.08 -4.15
N GLY A 38 6.73 0.21 -5.04
CA GLY A 38 6.44 1.57 -5.50
C GLY A 38 5.99 2.50 -4.37
N LEU A 39 5.16 2.02 -3.42
CA LEU A 39 4.79 2.81 -2.23
C LEU A 39 6.01 3.20 -1.41
N VAL A 40 6.94 2.26 -1.19
CA VAL A 40 8.20 2.52 -0.47
C VAL A 40 9.07 3.51 -1.24
N ASP A 41 9.17 3.36 -2.56
CA ASP A 41 9.94 4.28 -3.42
C ASP A 41 9.37 5.71 -3.39
N MET A 42 8.05 5.86 -3.18
CA MET A 42 7.36 7.14 -2.97
C MET A 42 7.46 7.67 -1.53
N GLY A 43 8.21 7.01 -0.64
CA GLY A 43 8.39 7.43 0.75
C GLY A 43 7.19 7.13 1.66
N ILE A 44 6.23 6.32 1.20
CA ILE A 44 5.09 5.91 2.02
C ILE A 44 5.57 4.82 2.98
N SER A 45 5.59 5.13 4.28
CA SER A 45 5.92 4.18 5.33
C SER A 45 4.69 3.36 5.73
N ILE A 46 4.89 2.05 5.82
CA ILE A 46 3.91 1.08 6.33
C ILE A 46 4.05 0.97 7.87
N ASP A 47 4.25 2.09 8.56
CA ASP A 47 4.12 2.08 10.02
C ASP A 47 2.65 2.26 10.37
N SER A 48 1.92 1.15 10.31
CA SER A 48 0.51 1.08 10.68
C SER A 48 0.34 1.08 12.19
N GLU A 49 1.25 0.49 12.96
CA GLU A 49 1.12 0.37 14.41
C GLU A 49 1.12 1.73 15.10
N ALA A 50 2.07 2.62 14.79
CA ALA A 50 2.12 3.94 15.38
C ALA A 50 0.86 4.77 15.02
N LYS A 51 0.39 4.67 13.78
CA LYS A 51 -0.82 5.38 13.32
C LYS A 51 -2.08 4.84 13.98
N LEU A 52 -2.19 3.53 14.16
CA LEU A 52 -3.33 2.90 14.85
C LEU A 52 -3.31 3.17 16.36
N ALA A 53 -2.13 3.35 16.96
CA ALA A 53 -2.05 3.83 18.34
C ALA A 53 -2.65 5.24 18.50
N LEU A 54 -2.37 6.15 17.55
CA LEU A 54 -2.96 7.50 17.49
C LEU A 54 -4.46 7.50 17.20
N VAL A 55 -4.98 6.44 16.58
CA VAL A 55 -6.43 6.24 16.45
C VAL A 55 -7.00 5.84 17.80
N LYS A 56 -6.40 4.84 18.46
CA LYS A 56 -6.87 4.33 19.76
C LYS A 56 -6.82 5.36 20.89
N ASP A 57 -5.91 6.33 20.82
CA ASP A 57 -5.80 7.40 21.81
C ASP A 57 -6.69 8.63 21.51
N ASN A 58 -7.55 8.55 20.48
CA ASN A 58 -8.41 9.63 19.98
C ASN A 58 -7.69 10.87 19.43
N SER A 59 -6.39 10.79 19.14
CA SER A 59 -5.66 11.87 18.46
C SER A 59 -6.06 12.00 16.99
N ILE A 60 -6.48 10.90 16.36
CA ILE A 60 -6.99 10.85 14.99
C ILE A 60 -8.49 10.57 15.02
N LYS A 61 -9.28 11.58 14.63
CA LYS A 61 -10.75 11.49 14.57
C LYS A 61 -11.29 11.09 13.20
N GLY A 62 -10.49 11.25 12.14
CA GLY A 62 -10.89 10.95 10.78
C GLY A 62 -9.87 10.07 10.08
N LEU A 63 -10.32 9.06 9.36
CA LEU A 63 -9.48 8.12 8.64
C LEU A 63 -9.97 7.95 7.20
N MET A 64 -9.06 8.04 6.24
CA MET A 64 -9.30 7.66 4.85
C MET A 64 -8.47 6.43 4.50
N VAL A 65 -9.12 5.37 4.04
CA VAL A 65 -8.50 4.08 3.70
C VAL A 65 -8.53 3.86 2.19
N PHE A 66 -7.40 3.47 1.60
CA PHE A 66 -7.22 3.30 0.16
C PHE A 66 -6.95 1.85 -0.20
N GLY A 67 -7.98 1.12 -0.68
CA GLY A 67 -7.82 -0.25 -1.17
C GLY A 67 -7.17 -1.22 -0.18
N GLU A 68 -7.31 -0.93 1.12
CA GLU A 68 -6.76 -1.71 2.23
C GLU A 68 -7.91 -2.19 3.11
N ASN A 69 -7.70 -3.31 3.79
CA ASN A 69 -8.66 -3.87 4.73
C ASN A 69 -8.08 -3.79 6.15
N ILE A 70 -8.73 -3.00 7.01
CA ILE A 70 -8.35 -2.79 8.41
C ILE A 70 -9.47 -3.36 9.28
N SER A 71 -9.12 -4.03 10.38
CA SER A 71 -10.13 -4.59 11.28
C SER A 71 -10.94 -3.46 11.92
N PRO A 72 -12.29 -3.52 11.96
CA PRO A 72 -13.12 -2.49 12.59
C PRO A 72 -12.74 -2.17 14.04
N GLU A 73 -12.23 -3.16 14.78
CA GLU A 73 -11.77 -3.00 16.15
C GLU A 73 -10.58 -2.02 16.27
N GLU A 74 -9.71 -2.01 15.26
CA GLU A 74 -8.51 -1.16 15.23
C GLU A 74 -8.85 0.31 14.97
N ILE A 75 -10.02 0.57 14.40
CA ILE A 75 -10.48 1.91 14.01
C ILE A 75 -11.75 2.34 14.75
N SER A 76 -12.14 1.63 15.81
CA SER A 76 -13.37 1.87 16.58
C SER A 76 -13.46 3.26 17.23
N ALA A 77 -12.32 3.95 17.39
CA ALA A 77 -12.23 5.30 17.95
C ALA A 77 -12.39 6.41 16.89
N VAL A 78 -12.40 6.06 15.60
CA VAL A 78 -12.54 7.04 14.50
C VAL A 78 -13.99 7.55 14.47
N GLU A 79 -14.15 8.87 14.42
CA GLU A 79 -15.45 9.55 14.31
C GLU A 79 -15.93 9.66 12.85
N PHE A 80 -15.01 9.58 11.88
CA PHE A 80 -15.31 9.66 10.45
C PHE A 80 -14.42 8.71 9.63
N LEU A 81 -15.05 7.77 8.93
CA LEU A 81 -14.40 6.78 8.07
C LEU A 81 -14.77 7.00 6.61
N MET A 82 -13.75 7.28 5.79
CA MET A 82 -13.85 7.29 4.34
C MET A 82 -13.10 6.10 3.75
N VAL A 83 -13.73 5.38 2.82
CA VAL A 83 -13.12 4.23 2.14
C VAL A 83 -13.09 4.48 0.63
N HIS A 84 -11.89 4.42 0.05
CA HIS A 84 -11.66 4.45 -1.38
C HIS A 84 -11.30 3.04 -1.86
N ASP A 85 -12.25 2.35 -2.48
CA ASP A 85 -12.09 0.95 -2.88
C ASP A 85 -12.82 0.66 -4.20
N THR A 86 -12.36 -0.39 -4.86
CA THR A 86 -12.89 -0.91 -6.13
C THR A 86 -14.16 -1.75 -5.92
N HIS A 87 -14.38 -2.26 -4.71
CA HIS A 87 -15.53 -3.12 -4.37
C HIS A 87 -16.09 -2.76 -2.99
N MET A 88 -17.32 -3.20 -2.71
CA MET A 88 -17.94 -3.05 -1.40
C MET A 88 -17.36 -4.06 -0.40
N THR A 89 -16.18 -3.73 0.15
CA THR A 89 -15.51 -4.52 1.21
C THR A 89 -16.23 -4.41 2.55
N ASP A 90 -15.88 -5.27 3.52
CA ASP A 90 -16.49 -5.21 4.85
C ASP A 90 -16.23 -3.88 5.55
N LEU A 91 -15.06 -3.28 5.31
CA LEU A 91 -14.74 -1.94 5.77
C LEU A 91 -15.60 -0.87 5.06
N ALA A 92 -15.80 -0.98 3.74
CA ALA A 92 -16.66 -0.05 3.00
C ALA A 92 -18.13 -0.10 3.46
N LYS A 93 -18.63 -1.27 3.91
CA LYS A 93 -20.00 -1.43 4.43
C LYS A 93 -20.26 -0.64 5.71
N ILE A 94 -19.22 -0.35 6.50
CA ILE A 94 -19.32 0.41 7.76
C ILE A 94 -18.82 1.85 7.63
N ALA A 95 -18.39 2.28 6.44
CA ALA A 95 -17.86 3.61 6.20
C ALA A 95 -18.95 4.68 6.12
N ASP A 96 -18.65 5.88 6.59
CA ASP A 96 -19.53 7.05 6.43
C ASP A 96 -19.60 7.49 4.97
N VAL A 97 -18.46 7.38 4.26
CA VAL A 97 -18.36 7.72 2.84
C VAL A 97 -17.58 6.64 2.11
N VAL A 98 -18.17 6.13 1.02
CA VAL A 98 -17.48 5.26 0.07
C VAL A 98 -17.22 6.02 -1.22
N ILE A 99 -15.96 6.08 -1.64
CA ILE A 99 -15.54 6.67 -2.91
C ILE A 99 -15.10 5.54 -3.84
N PRO A 100 -15.83 5.24 -4.92
CA PRO A 100 -15.45 4.19 -5.86
C PRO A 100 -14.07 4.44 -6.48
N ALA A 101 -13.20 3.43 -6.44
CA ALA A 101 -11.89 3.45 -7.07
C ALA A 101 -11.93 2.83 -8.47
N ALA A 102 -11.12 3.39 -9.36
CA ALA A 102 -10.82 2.80 -10.66
C ALA A 102 -9.95 1.55 -10.48
N VAL A 103 -10.29 0.47 -11.18
CA VAL A 103 -9.54 -0.78 -11.16
C VAL A 103 -8.28 -0.70 -12.03
N MET A 104 -7.38 -1.68 -11.91
CA MET A 104 -6.10 -1.67 -12.63
C MET A 104 -6.25 -1.60 -14.16
N VAL A 105 -7.29 -2.22 -14.73
CA VAL A 105 -7.56 -2.20 -16.18
C VAL A 105 -8.06 -0.82 -16.68
N GLU A 106 -8.56 0.01 -15.76
CA GLU A 106 -8.98 1.40 -16.01
C GLU A 106 -7.85 2.41 -15.73
N SER A 107 -6.75 1.95 -15.14
CA SER A 107 -5.70 2.81 -14.58
C SER A 107 -4.57 3.02 -15.57
N ASP A 108 -4.03 4.24 -15.55
CA ASP A 108 -2.86 4.64 -16.31
C ASP A 108 -1.75 5.07 -15.35
N GLY A 109 -0.59 4.43 -15.41
CA GLY A 109 0.52 4.75 -14.51
C GLY A 109 1.68 3.76 -14.62
N THR A 110 2.32 3.49 -13.49
CA THR A 110 3.42 2.53 -13.37
C THR A 110 3.28 1.68 -12.12
N ILE A 111 3.84 0.47 -12.16
CA ILE A 111 4.03 -0.40 -11.00
C ILE A 111 5.52 -0.71 -10.85
N THR A 112 6.01 -0.73 -9.62
CA THR A 112 7.37 -1.18 -9.31
C THR A 112 7.34 -2.56 -8.70
N SER A 113 8.02 -3.51 -9.35
CA SER A 113 8.16 -4.89 -8.87
C SER A 113 9.15 -5.00 -7.69
N ALA A 114 9.18 -6.16 -7.02
CA ALA A 114 10.11 -6.43 -5.92
C ALA A 114 11.60 -6.37 -6.35
N GLU A 115 11.90 -6.63 -7.62
CA GLU A 115 13.24 -6.47 -8.21
C GLU A 115 13.55 -5.02 -8.65
N ARG A 116 12.71 -4.05 -8.26
CA ARG A 116 12.78 -2.62 -8.63
C ARG A 116 12.60 -2.32 -10.12
N ARG A 117 12.07 -3.25 -10.90
CA ARG A 117 11.69 -2.97 -12.30
C ARG A 117 10.39 -2.18 -12.33
N ILE A 118 10.45 -0.99 -12.92
CA ILE A 118 9.29 -0.13 -13.20
C ILE A 118 8.63 -0.62 -14.49
N GLN A 119 7.33 -0.91 -14.42
CA GLN A 119 6.55 -1.39 -15.55
C GLN A 119 5.40 -0.42 -15.82
N ARG A 120 5.19 -0.11 -17.09
CA ARG A 120 4.09 0.74 -17.55
C ARG A 120 2.77 -0.01 -17.43
N VAL A 121 1.77 0.63 -16.85
CA VAL A 121 0.36 0.20 -16.88
C VAL A 121 -0.40 1.19 -17.72
N SER A 122 -1.11 0.71 -18.74
CA SER A 122 -1.94 1.56 -19.62
C SER A 122 -3.40 1.16 -19.49
N ALA A 123 -4.28 2.15 -19.41
CA ALA A 123 -5.71 1.91 -19.31
C ALA A 123 -6.21 1.23 -20.59
N ALA A 124 -6.86 0.06 -20.44
CA ALA A 124 -7.50 -0.63 -21.55
C ALA A 124 -8.94 -0.15 -21.77
N ILE A 125 -9.58 0.34 -20.71
CA ILE A 125 -10.91 0.94 -20.73
C ILE A 125 -10.91 2.23 -19.91
N LYS A 126 -11.93 3.09 -20.10
CA LYS A 126 -12.09 4.31 -19.29
C LYS A 126 -12.61 3.95 -17.88
N PRO A 127 -12.24 4.69 -16.82
CA PRO A 127 -12.81 4.49 -15.50
C PRO A 127 -14.33 4.60 -15.52
N ALA A 128 -15.03 3.58 -15.03
CA ALA A 128 -16.49 3.62 -14.88
C ALA A 128 -16.95 4.72 -13.91
N THR A 129 -16.07 5.09 -12.96
CA THR A 129 -16.23 6.18 -12.01
C THR A 129 -16.15 7.58 -12.65
N GLY A 130 -15.71 7.66 -13.92
CA GLY A 130 -15.48 8.91 -14.65
C GLY A 130 -14.18 9.64 -14.25
N LEU A 131 -13.48 9.21 -13.21
CA LEU A 131 -12.25 9.79 -12.71
C LEU A 131 -11.23 8.69 -12.37
N SER A 132 -9.96 8.91 -12.68
CA SER A 132 -8.87 8.07 -12.19
C SER A 132 -8.61 8.30 -10.68
N ASN A 133 -7.95 7.34 -10.03
CA ASN A 133 -7.72 7.38 -8.58
C ASN A 133 -6.97 8.64 -8.10
N TRP A 134 -6.03 9.16 -8.90
CA TRP A 134 -5.31 10.38 -8.55
C TRP A 134 -6.14 11.65 -8.79
N GLU A 135 -7.07 11.64 -9.75
CA GLU A 135 -7.99 12.77 -9.99
C GLU A 135 -9.00 12.92 -8.88
N VAL A 136 -9.45 11.80 -8.29
CA VAL A 136 -10.30 11.78 -7.09
C VAL A 136 -9.60 12.49 -5.94
N LEU A 137 -8.31 12.20 -5.71
CA LEU A 137 -7.51 12.80 -4.64
C LEU A 137 -7.24 14.31 -4.80
N LYS A 138 -7.29 14.81 -6.03
CA LYS A 138 -6.95 16.20 -6.35
C LYS A 138 -8.13 17.17 -6.13
N ARG A 139 -9.36 16.66 -6.11
CA ARG A 139 -10.58 17.46 -6.02
C ARG A 139 -10.93 17.78 -4.57
#